data_AF-A0A7C2F055-F1
#
_entry.id   AF-A0A7C2F055-F1
#
_cell.length_a   1.000
_cell.length_b   1.000
_cell.length_c   1.000
_cell.angle_alpha   90.00
_cell.angle_beta   90.00
_cell.angle_gamma   90.00
#
_symmetry.space_group_name_H-M   'P 1'
#
loop_
_entity.id
_entity.type
_entity.pdbx_description
1 polymer ?
#
loop_
_entity_poly.entity_id
_entity_poly.type
_entity_poly.pdbx_seq_one_letter_code
_entity_poly.pdbx_strand_id
1 'polypeptide(L)' 'VEASWQFVEPILDAWKNDSSIKLFGYPAGSWGPKEASLLFDNPERDWRSPCKNLTGEDTYCEL' A
#
# COMPACT_ATOMS: atom_id res chain seq x y z
N VAL A 1 0.03 -11.41 -21.30
CA VAL A 1 0.83 -12.01 -20.22
C VAL A 1 2.25 -11.47 -20.23
N GLU A 2 2.97 -11.54 -21.36
CA GLU A 2 4.33 -10.99 -21.49
C GLU A 2 4.51 -9.54 -21.02
N ALA A 3 3.59 -8.65 -21.38
CA ALA A 3 3.66 -7.24 -20.97
C ALA A 3 3.60 -7.06 -19.44
N SER A 4 2.88 -7.92 -18.71
CA SER A 4 2.84 -7.87 -17.25
C SER A 4 4.17 -8.31 -16.64
N TRP A 5 4.80 -9.34 -17.22
CA TRP A 5 6.12 -9.81 -16.78
C TRP A 5 7.22 -8.79 -17.05
N GLN A 6 7.18 -8.09 -18.18
CA GLN A 6 8.12 -6.99 -18.47
C GLN A 6 8.13 -5.90 -17.39
N PHE A 7 7.02 -5.70 -16.68
CA PHE A 7 6.93 -4.73 -15.59
C PHE A 7 7.32 -5.33 -14.23
N VAL A 8 6.92 -6.57 -13.93
CA VAL A 8 7.11 -7.19 -12.61
C VAL A 8 8.51 -7.78 -12.43
N GLU A 9 9.10 -8.35 -13.48
CA GLU A 9 10.39 -9.05 -13.40
C GLU A 9 11.53 -8.16 -12.86
N PRO A 10 11.70 -6.89 -13.32
CA PRO A 10 12.74 -6.03 -12.76
C PRO A 10 12.58 -5.72 -11.27
N ILE A 11 11.34 -5.71 -10.75
CA ILE A 11 11.05 -5.48 -9.33
C ILE A 11 11.50 -6.69 -8.50
N LEU A 12 11.22 -7.90 -8.98
CA LEU A 12 11.63 -9.15 -8.32
C LEU A 12 13.16 -9.30 -8.32
N ASP A 13 13.81 -8.97 -9.44
CA ASP A 13 15.26 -9.01 -9.55
C ASP A 13 15.93 -8.02 -8.59
N ALA A 14 15.37 -6.80 -8.44
CA ALA A 14 15.86 -5.84 -7.46
C ALA A 14 15.77 -6.40 -6.04
N TRP A 15 14.63 -6.96 -5.63
CA TRP A 15 14.45 -7.55 -4.30
C TRP A 15 15.36 -8.75 -4.02
N LYS A 16 15.67 -9.54 -5.05
CA LYS A 16 16.55 -10.71 -4.92
C LYS A 16 18.01 -10.32 -4.76
N ASN A 17 18.45 -9.28 -5.47
CA ASN A 17 19.87 -8.94 -5.61
C ASN A 17 20.32 -7.77 -4.74
N ASP A 18 19.39 -6.94 -4.24
CA ASP A 18 19.69 -5.80 -3.38
C ASP A 18 19.08 -5.97 -1.98
N SER A 19 19.91 -6.42 -1.04
CA SER A 19 19.53 -6.59 0.37
C SER A 19 19.37 -5.28 1.14
N SER A 20 19.70 -4.13 0.54
CA SER A 20 19.47 -2.82 1.16
C SER A 20 18.02 -2.36 1.06
N ILE A 21 17.23 -2.94 0.15
CA ILE A 21 15.80 -2.68 0.02
C ILE A 21 15.09 -3.21 1.27
N LYS A 22 14.49 -2.30 2.03
CA LYS A 22 13.86 -2.62 3.30
C LYS A 22 12.49 -3.25 3.10
N LEU A 23 12.23 -4.32 3.84
CA LEU A 23 10.89 -4.87 4.02
C LEU A 23 10.24 -4.23 5.26
N PHE A 24 9.10 -3.56 5.06
CA PHE A 24 8.36 -2.91 6.14
C PHE A 24 7.24 -3.83 6.64
N GLY A 25 7.18 -4.03 7.96
CA GLY A 25 6.10 -4.76 8.62
C GLY A 25 4.98 -3.83 9.05
N TYR A 26 3.80 -4.40 9.28
CA TYR A 26 2.63 -3.68 9.79
C TYR A 26 1.74 -4.61 10.64
N PRO A 27 1.01 -4.10 11.63
CA PRO A 27 0.08 -4.91 12.42
C PRO A 27 -1.07 -5.46 11.57
N ALA A 28 -1.49 -6.69 11.84
CA ALA A 28 -2.69 -7.26 11.23
C ALA A 28 -3.92 -6.38 11.52
N GLY A 29 -4.78 -6.19 10.52
CA GLY A 29 -5.97 -5.31 10.61
C GLY A 29 -5.70 -3.82 10.35
N SER A 30 -4.44 -3.43 10.12
CA SER A 30 -4.10 -2.06 9.66
C SER A 30 -4.08 -1.95 8.13
N TRP A 31 -3.97 -0.71 7.63
CA TRP A 31 -3.92 -0.38 6.19
C TRP A 31 -2.54 -0.61 5.54
N GLY A 32 -1.58 -1.19 6.26
CA GLY A 32 -0.22 -1.38 5.79
C GLY A 32 0.81 -0.51 6.51
N PRO A 33 2.08 -0.52 6.04
CA PRO A 33 3.15 0.27 6.63
C PRO A 33 2.96 1.77 6.31
N LYS A 34 3.48 2.64 7.18
CA LYS A 34 3.41 4.11 6.98
C LYS A 34 4.08 4.57 5.68
N GLU A 35 5.07 3.81 5.21
CA GLU A 35 5.80 4.05 3.97
C GLU A 35 4.89 3.95 2.74
N ALA A 36 3.75 3.26 2.82
CA ALA A 36 2.77 3.22 1.73
C ALA A 36 2.12 4.59 1.45
N SER A 37 1.99 5.46 2.45
CA SER A 37 1.51 6.84 2.25
C SER A 37 2.57 7.74 1.62
N LEU A 38 3.86 7.37 1.68
CA LEU A 38 4.95 8.11 1.05
C LEU A 38 5.04 7.87 -0.47
N LEU A 39 4.22 6.97 -1.02
CA LEU A 39 4.17 6.74 -2.48
C LEU A 39 3.61 7.93 -3.26
N PHE A 40 2.96 8.88 -2.59
CA PHE A 40 2.42 10.07 -3.21
C PHE A 40 3.36 11.26 -2.98
N ASP A 41 3.80 11.89 -4.07
CA ASP A 41 4.59 13.13 -3.99
C ASP A 41 3.77 14.33 -3.53
N ASN A 42 2.44 14.27 -3.71
CA ASN A 42 1.52 15.32 -3.30
C ASN A 42 0.94 15.00 -1.91
N PRO A 43 1.14 15.85 -0.90
CA PRO A 43 0.62 15.64 0.46
C PRO A 43 -0.91 15.64 0.55
N GLU A 44 -1.61 16.13 -0.47
CA GLU A 44 -3.08 16.10 -0.56
C GLU A 44 -3.61 14.78 -1.18
N ARG A 45 -2.73 13.88 -1.62
CA ARG A 45 -3.11 12.56 -2.13
C ARG A 45 -2.82 11.49 -1.09
N ASP A 46 -3.80 10.65 -0.87
CA ASP A 46 -3.66 9.47 -0.02
C ASP A 46 -4.53 8.33 -0.58
N TRP A 47 -4.31 7.14 -0.04
CA TRP A 47 -5.17 6.00 -0.28
C TRP A 47 -6.60 6.32 0.16
N ARG A 48 -7.58 5.97 -0.68
CA ARG A 48 -8.98 6.09 -0.30
C ARG A 48 -9.30 5.02 0.73
N SER A 49 -9.33 5.41 2.00
CA SER A 49 -9.80 4.58 3.10
C SER A 49 -11.29 4.84 3.34
N PRO A 50 -12.12 3.79 3.51
CA PRO A 50 -13.45 3.95 4.10
C PRO A 50 -13.33 4.72 5.42
N CYS A 51 -14.24 5.67 5.68
CA CYS A 51 -14.30 6.40 6.94
C CYS A 51 -14.26 5.43 8.13
N LYS A 52 -13.74 5.87 9.29
CA LYS A 52 -13.67 5.07 10.53
C LYS A 52 -15.01 4.37 10.88
N ASN A 53 -16.14 4.98 10.50
CA ASN A 53 -17.50 4.43 10.66
C ASN A 53 -17.85 3.26 9.73
N LEU A 54 -17.04 2.97 8.71
CA LEU A 54 -17.20 1.83 7.79
C LEU A 54 -16.32 0.64 8.19
N THR A 55 -15.43 0.83 9.16
CA THR A 55 -14.45 -0.18 9.59
C THR A 55 -14.79 -0.82 10.94
N GLY A 56 -15.99 -0.58 11.48
CA GLY A 56 -16.58 -1.44 12.51
C GLY A 56 -16.96 -0.82 13.85
N GLU A 57 -17.42 0.43 13.92
CA GLU A 57 -18.29 0.88 15.03
C GLU A 57 -19.42 1.77 14.48
N ASP A 58 -20.65 1.29 14.70
CA ASP A 58 -21.97 1.84 14.41
C ASP A 58 -22.32 2.31 12.98
N THR A 59 -23.20 1.51 12.40
CA THR A 59 -24.04 1.73 11.24
C THR A 59 -24.47 3.19 11.08
N TYR A 60 -23.95 3.87 10.05
CA TYR A 60 -24.71 4.57 9.00
C TYR A 60 -23.76 5.46 8.19
N CYS A 61 -23.78 5.35 6.86
CA CYS A 61 -23.16 6.32 5.95
C CYS A 61 -24.26 6.88 5.07
N GLU A 62 -24.69 8.11 5.36
CA GLU A 62 -25.35 8.93 4.35
C GLU A 62 -24.28 9.55 3.45
N LEU A 63 -24.46 9.37 2.14
CA LEU A 63 -23.69 10.00 1.06
C LEU A 63 -24.01 11.49 0.95
#